data_AF-A0A7V3H756-F1
#
_entry.id   AF-A0A7V3H756-F1
#
_cell.length_a   1.000
_cell.length_b   1.000
_cell.length_c   1.000
_cell.angle_alpha   90.00
_cell.angle_beta   90.00
_cell.angle_gamma   90.00
#
_symmetry.space_group_name_H-M   'P 1'
#
loop_
_entity.id
_entity.type
_entity.pdbx_description
1 polymer ?
#
loop_
_entity_poly.entity_id
_entity_poly.type
_entity_poly.pdbx_seq_one_letter_code
_entity_poly.pdbx_strand_id
1 'polypeptide(L)'
;MWNTAPFWGSSRGLITSQKVNISAYEVLAHLLMSIILSGNFPHLKQIVILGHSAGGQLVNRYAASNTIEETFNIPVKYMVMAPSSYLYFTDERICDKREKKFCKLKEKDKQLNRWGYGTEKLYGYHKRHHITPHSMKRRYQHATILYLVGENDDKRDASLSTHIGAMAQGNHRKERAMIYYNYLQHLFGSDITRNQKLVIVPNVGHWGKGLMRSREGTQFILFD
;
A
#
# COMPACT_ATOMS: atom_id res chain seq x y z
N MET A 1 12.06 -10.58 -18.85
CA MET A 1 11.03 -9.51 -18.85
C MET A 1 10.06 -9.79 -17.70
N TRP A 2 9.77 -8.81 -16.84
CA TRP A 2 8.86 -8.97 -15.70
C TRP A 2 7.42 -8.99 -16.23
N ASN A 3 6.77 -10.15 -16.35
CA ASN A 3 5.44 -10.30 -16.96
C ASN A 3 4.26 -10.00 -16.00
N THR A 4 4.53 -9.50 -14.79
CA THR A 4 3.52 -9.15 -13.79
C THR A 4 3.80 -7.74 -13.29
N ALA A 5 2.75 -6.93 -13.13
CA ALA A 5 2.93 -5.57 -12.64
C ALA A 5 3.57 -5.61 -11.23
N PRO A 6 4.56 -4.73 -10.94
CA PRO A 6 5.44 -4.86 -9.78
C PRO A 6 4.70 -4.85 -8.42
N PHE A 7 3.51 -4.27 -8.35
CA PHE A 7 2.69 -4.21 -7.13
C PHE A 7 1.93 -5.50 -6.81
N TRP A 8 1.89 -6.48 -7.72
CA TRP A 8 1.38 -7.82 -7.37
C TRP A 8 2.31 -8.51 -6.36
N GLY A 9 3.53 -7.98 -6.19
CA GLY A 9 4.51 -8.47 -5.24
C GLY A 9 5.16 -9.77 -5.66
N SER A 10 4.86 -10.31 -6.85
CA SER A 10 5.51 -11.51 -7.39
C SER A 10 6.25 -11.19 -8.68
N SER A 11 7.43 -11.79 -8.81
CA SER A 11 8.19 -11.83 -10.04
C SER A 11 8.64 -13.23 -10.38
N ARG A 12 8.63 -13.54 -11.68
CA ARG A 12 9.19 -14.76 -12.23
C ARG A 12 10.61 -14.46 -12.72
N GLY A 13 11.58 -15.12 -12.10
CA GLY A 13 12.98 -15.12 -12.51
C GLY A 13 13.40 -16.50 -13.01
N LEU A 14 14.55 -16.53 -13.70
CA LEU A 14 15.27 -17.76 -14.02
C LEU A 14 16.65 -17.65 -13.36
N ILE A 15 16.99 -18.61 -12.49
CA ILE A 15 18.35 -18.76 -11.96
C ILE A 15 18.84 -20.11 -12.48
N THR A 16 19.94 -20.11 -13.24
CA THR A 16 20.60 -21.34 -13.74
C THR A 16 19.61 -22.39 -14.28
N SER A 17 18.73 -21.97 -15.20
CA SER A 17 17.68 -22.79 -15.84
C SER A 17 16.51 -23.24 -14.93
N GLN A 18 16.54 -22.94 -13.63
CA GLN A 18 15.42 -23.17 -12.73
C GLN A 18 14.47 -21.96 -12.71
N LYS A 19 13.18 -22.22 -12.94
CA LYS A 19 12.13 -21.20 -12.76
C LYS A 19 11.97 -20.93 -11.26
N VAL A 20 12.34 -19.74 -10.84
CA VAL A 20 12.14 -19.26 -9.47
C VAL A 20 11.08 -18.17 -9.44
N ASN A 21 10.22 -18.21 -8.44
CA ASN A 21 9.24 -17.16 -8.19
C ASN A 21 9.58 -16.53 -6.85
N ILE A 22 10.10 -15.31 -6.89
CA ILE A 22 10.52 -14.57 -5.70
C ILE A 22 9.56 -13.40 -5.54
N SER A 23 9.00 -13.29 -4.35
CA SER A 23 8.13 -12.19 -3.98
C SER A 23 8.96 -10.94 -3.68
N ALA A 24 8.57 -9.77 -4.18
CA ALA A 24 9.14 -8.50 -3.76
C ALA A 24 8.96 -8.27 -2.24
N TYR A 25 7.91 -8.83 -1.65
CA TYR A 25 7.70 -8.79 -0.20
C TYR A 25 8.70 -9.68 0.56
N GLU A 26 9.15 -10.80 -0.03
CA GLU A 26 10.21 -11.64 0.55
C GLU A 26 11.56 -10.92 0.48
N VAL A 27 11.87 -10.30 -0.66
CA VAL A 27 13.10 -9.51 -0.80
C VAL A 27 13.13 -8.39 0.23
N LEU A 28 12.03 -7.63 0.38
CA LEU A 28 11.95 -6.57 1.37
C LEU A 28 12.07 -7.11 2.80
N ALA A 29 11.39 -8.21 3.12
CA ALA A 29 11.51 -8.85 4.43
C ALA A 29 12.96 -9.27 4.72
N HIS A 30 13.64 -9.94 3.79
CA HIS A 30 15.04 -10.34 3.96
C HIS A 30 15.98 -9.15 4.13
N LEU A 31 15.80 -8.07 3.36
CA LEU A 31 16.61 -6.85 3.53
C LEU A 31 16.43 -6.25 4.93
N LEU A 32 15.19 -6.16 5.42
CA LEU A 32 14.90 -5.66 6.76
C LEU A 32 15.50 -6.57 7.83
N MET A 33 15.36 -7.89 7.69
CA MET A 33 16.00 -8.87 8.59
C MET A 33 17.51 -8.69 8.63
N SER A 34 18.16 -8.54 7.47
CA SER A 34 19.62 -8.33 7.40
C SER A 34 20.04 -7.05 8.12
N ILE A 35 19.26 -5.97 8.02
CA ILE A 35 19.53 -4.72 8.75
C ILE A 35 19.38 -4.94 10.26
N ILE A 36 18.24 -5.52 10.68
CA ILE A 36 17.90 -5.74 12.09
C ILE A 36 18.94 -6.65 12.77
N LEU A 37 19.34 -7.72 12.08
CA LEU A 37 20.25 -8.74 12.63
C LEU A 37 21.73 -8.43 12.39
N SER A 38 22.07 -7.36 11.66
CA SER A 38 23.47 -7.05 11.32
C SER A 38 24.36 -6.72 12.52
N GLY A 39 23.79 -6.27 13.64
CA GLY A 39 24.55 -5.68 14.75
C GLY A 39 25.10 -4.27 14.47
N ASN A 40 24.98 -3.76 13.24
CA ASN A 40 25.51 -2.45 12.85
C ASN A 40 24.65 -1.27 13.37
N PHE A 41 23.40 -1.53 13.75
CA PHE A 41 22.45 -0.52 14.23
C PHE A 41 21.95 -0.87 15.64
N PRO A 42 22.82 -0.83 16.67
CA PRO A 42 22.49 -1.27 18.03
C PRO A 42 21.41 -0.41 18.72
N HIS A 43 21.13 0.77 18.17
CA HIS A 43 20.08 1.69 18.66
C HIS A 43 18.93 1.86 17.66
N LEU A 44 18.67 0.85 16.80
CA LEU A 44 17.54 0.88 15.88
C LEU A 44 16.22 0.95 16.65
N LYS A 45 15.53 2.10 16.58
CA LYS A 45 14.25 2.32 17.26
C LYS A 45 13.03 2.13 16.36
N GLN A 46 13.19 2.37 15.06
CA GLN A 46 12.08 2.45 14.12
C GLN A 46 12.58 2.28 12.69
N ILE A 47 11.74 1.70 11.84
CA ILE A 47 11.95 1.62 10.40
C ILE A 47 10.85 2.41 9.69
N VAL A 48 11.21 3.25 8.74
CA VAL A 48 10.25 3.95 7.87
C VAL A 48 10.35 3.38 6.46
N ILE A 49 9.26 2.83 5.95
CA ILE A 49 9.18 2.31 4.58
C ILE A 49 8.32 3.25 3.75
N LEU A 50 8.91 3.85 2.73
CA LEU A 50 8.25 4.84 1.89
C LEU A 50 8.38 4.50 0.40
N GLY A 51 7.37 4.88 -0.37
CA GLY A 51 7.34 4.59 -1.79
C GLY A 51 6.42 5.52 -2.57
N HIS A 52 6.86 5.93 -3.76
CA HIS A 52 6.12 6.78 -4.68
C HIS A 52 5.57 6.00 -5.86
N SER A 53 4.35 6.32 -6.33
CA SER A 53 3.75 5.73 -7.52
C SER A 53 3.65 4.20 -7.44
N ALA A 54 4.31 3.44 -8.32
CA ALA A 54 4.42 1.98 -8.20
C ALA A 54 5.03 1.54 -6.84
N GLY A 55 5.99 2.29 -6.30
CA GLY A 55 6.52 2.05 -4.96
C GLY A 55 5.48 2.29 -3.87
N GLY A 56 4.62 3.30 -4.02
CA GLY A 56 3.51 3.54 -3.08
C GLY A 56 2.52 2.37 -3.07
N GLN A 57 2.31 1.74 -4.24
CA GLN A 57 1.48 0.53 -4.32
C GLN A 57 2.10 -0.62 -3.54
N LEU A 58 3.43 -0.83 -3.68
CA LEU A 58 4.17 -1.83 -2.93
C LEU A 58 4.05 -1.59 -1.42
N VAL A 59 4.31 -0.36 -0.95
CA VAL A 59 4.24 0.00 0.47
C VAL A 59 2.83 -0.22 1.05
N ASN A 60 1.79 0.22 0.33
CA ASN A 60 0.40 0.02 0.75
C ASN A 60 0.05 -1.47 0.96
N ARG A 61 0.52 -2.35 0.07
CA ARG A 61 0.24 -3.79 0.17
C ARG A 61 1.15 -4.48 1.19
N TYR A 62 2.41 -4.07 1.27
CA TYR A 62 3.35 -4.59 2.26
C TYR A 62 2.95 -4.27 3.70
N ALA A 63 2.42 -3.06 3.97
CA ALA A 63 1.84 -2.74 5.28
C ALA A 63 0.73 -3.70 5.70
N ALA A 64 -0.03 -4.26 4.74
CA ALA A 64 -1.04 -5.28 5.02
C ALA A 64 -0.47 -6.70 5.13
N SER A 65 0.59 -7.02 4.39
CA SER A 65 1.03 -8.41 4.18
C SER A 65 2.41 -8.76 4.75
N ASN A 66 3.15 -7.83 5.35
CA ASN A 66 4.47 -8.13 5.90
C ASN A 66 4.41 -9.08 7.12
N THR A 67 5.54 -9.69 7.47
CA THR A 67 5.68 -10.56 8.65
C THR A 67 6.73 -10.07 9.64
N ILE A 68 7.37 -8.92 9.36
CA ILE A 68 8.56 -8.44 10.08
C ILE A 68 8.18 -7.88 11.44
N GLU A 69 7.11 -7.09 11.52
CA GLU A 69 6.65 -6.47 12.77
C GLU A 69 6.35 -7.52 13.85
N GLU A 70 5.69 -8.61 13.48
CA GLU A 70 5.36 -9.73 14.38
C GLU A 70 6.60 -10.51 14.83
N THR A 71 7.67 -10.53 14.03
CA THR A 71 8.87 -11.34 14.29
C THR A 71 9.89 -10.61 15.17
N PHE A 72 10.07 -9.30 14.96
CA PHE A 72 11.17 -8.55 15.59
C PHE A 72 10.72 -7.47 16.57
N ASN A 73 9.41 -7.22 16.71
CA ASN A 73 8.86 -6.21 17.62
C ASN A 73 9.50 -4.81 17.45
N ILE A 74 9.89 -4.46 16.22
CA ILE A 74 10.41 -3.13 15.87
C ILE A 74 9.28 -2.34 15.22
N PRO A 75 8.96 -1.11 15.69
CA PRO A 75 7.98 -0.25 15.06
C PRO A 75 8.31 0.02 13.59
N VAL A 76 7.32 -0.19 12.71
CA VAL A 76 7.41 0.16 11.30
C VAL A 76 6.36 1.22 10.95
N LYS A 77 6.82 2.33 10.35
CA LYS A 77 5.96 3.38 9.79
C LYS A 77 5.93 3.29 8.27
N TYR A 78 4.79 3.56 7.66
CA TYR A 78 4.59 3.45 6.21
C TYR A 78 4.21 4.80 5.58
N MET A 79 4.95 5.23 4.57
CA MET A 79 4.57 6.41 3.77
C MET A 79 4.19 5.99 2.35
N VAL A 80 2.88 6.04 2.08
CA VAL A 80 2.27 5.64 0.81
C VAL A 80 2.07 6.89 -0.05
N MET A 81 2.98 7.13 -1.00
CA MET A 81 2.96 8.35 -1.81
C MET A 81 2.36 8.11 -3.20
N ALA A 82 1.25 8.79 -3.49
CA ALA A 82 0.59 8.86 -4.79
C ALA A 82 0.59 7.53 -5.59
N PRO A 83 0.11 6.40 -5.04
CA PRO A 83 0.00 5.17 -5.81
C PRO A 83 -1.11 5.29 -6.87
N SER A 84 -0.99 4.51 -7.95
CA SER A 84 -2.09 4.40 -8.91
C SER A 84 -3.27 3.62 -8.35
N SER A 85 -3.11 2.78 -7.33
CA SER A 85 -4.22 2.05 -6.72
C SER A 85 -3.90 1.58 -5.30
N TYR A 86 -4.94 1.36 -4.51
CA TYR A 86 -4.88 0.92 -3.12
C TYR A 86 -5.50 -0.48 -2.96
N LEU A 87 -5.07 -1.18 -1.91
CA LEU A 87 -5.60 -2.47 -1.47
C LEU A 87 -6.87 -2.27 -0.62
N TYR A 88 -8.00 -2.81 -1.07
CA TYR A 88 -9.23 -2.86 -0.29
C TYR A 88 -9.33 -4.18 0.49
N PHE A 89 -9.94 -4.15 1.68
CA PHE A 89 -10.11 -5.33 2.55
C PHE A 89 -11.50 -5.96 2.44
N THR A 90 -12.38 -5.36 1.64
CA THR A 90 -13.75 -5.80 1.36
C THR A 90 -14.06 -5.63 -0.14
N ASP A 91 -15.16 -6.22 -0.57
CA ASP A 91 -15.74 -6.09 -1.91
C ASP A 91 -16.51 -4.76 -2.11
N GLU A 92 -16.50 -3.87 -1.12
CA GLU A 92 -17.19 -2.58 -1.19
C GLU A 92 -16.35 -1.53 -1.94
N ARG A 93 -17.01 -0.72 -2.76
CA ARG A 93 -16.43 0.47 -3.40
C ARG A 93 -17.36 1.66 -3.21
N ILE A 94 -16.85 2.85 -3.49
CA ILE A 94 -17.63 4.08 -3.42
C ILE A 94 -18.84 3.98 -4.37
N CYS A 95 -20.05 4.07 -3.81
CA CYS A 95 -21.30 4.08 -4.57
C CYS A 95 -21.94 5.47 -4.58
N ASP A 96 -21.65 6.31 -3.58
CA ASP A 96 -22.00 7.72 -3.57
C ASP A 96 -20.82 8.55 -3.05
N LYS A 97 -20.28 9.43 -3.90
CA LYS A 97 -19.13 10.28 -3.56
C LYS A 97 -19.50 11.43 -2.62
N ARG A 98 -20.73 11.95 -2.70
CA ARG A 98 -21.19 13.08 -1.88
C ARG A 98 -21.39 12.63 -0.44
N GLU A 99 -22.08 11.51 -0.29
CA GLU A 99 -22.37 10.90 1.01
C GLU A 99 -21.22 10.04 1.55
N LYS A 100 -20.11 9.92 0.80
CA LYS A 100 -18.98 9.02 1.10
C LYS A 100 -19.43 7.58 1.39
N LYS A 101 -20.48 7.11 0.70
CA LYS A 101 -21.11 5.82 0.93
C LYS A 101 -20.39 4.72 0.16
N PHE A 102 -20.13 3.60 0.84
CA PHE A 102 -19.54 2.41 0.26
C PHE A 102 -20.58 1.29 0.17
N CYS A 103 -20.60 0.59 -0.97
CA CYS A 103 -21.53 -0.49 -1.24
C CYS A 103 -20.80 -1.63 -1.94
N LYS A 104 -21.27 -2.86 -1.75
CA LYS A 104 -20.87 -3.99 -2.60
C LYS A 104 -21.26 -3.70 -4.04
N LEU A 105 -20.28 -3.77 -4.95
CA LEU A 105 -20.58 -3.69 -6.38
C LEU A 105 -21.24 -4.99 -6.85
N LYS A 106 -22.09 -4.90 -7.88
CA LYS A 106 -22.82 -6.07 -8.42
C LYS A 106 -21.85 -7.19 -8.81
N GLU A 107 -22.22 -8.45 -8.56
CA GLU A 107 -21.37 -9.66 -8.56
C GLU A 107 -20.48 -9.93 -9.80
N LYS A 108 -20.72 -9.28 -10.95
CA LYS A 108 -20.06 -9.63 -12.22
C LYS A 108 -18.58 -9.27 -12.30
N ASP A 109 -18.04 -8.58 -11.32
CA ASP A 109 -16.69 -8.06 -11.35
C ASP A 109 -15.75 -8.75 -10.34
N LYS A 110 -15.65 -10.08 -10.47
CA LYS A 110 -14.71 -10.95 -9.71
C LYS A 110 -13.24 -10.50 -9.78
N GLN A 111 -12.91 -9.49 -10.58
CA GLN A 111 -11.57 -8.91 -10.71
C GLN A 111 -11.31 -7.77 -9.72
N LEU A 112 -12.34 -7.14 -9.15
CA LEU A 112 -12.21 -5.98 -8.25
C LEU A 112 -11.49 -6.33 -6.95
N ASN A 113 -11.77 -7.52 -6.42
CA ASN A 113 -11.27 -7.93 -5.11
C ASN A 113 -10.05 -8.87 -5.20
N ARG A 114 -9.51 -9.12 -6.39
CA ARG A 114 -8.29 -9.92 -6.56
C ARG A 114 -7.08 -9.20 -5.99
N TRP A 115 -6.09 -9.99 -5.55
CA TRP A 115 -4.83 -9.50 -5.01
C TRP A 115 -4.23 -8.43 -5.92
N GLY A 116 -3.78 -7.35 -5.30
CA GLY A 116 -3.39 -6.12 -6.00
C GLY A 116 -4.46 -5.03 -5.92
N TYR A 117 -5.75 -5.36 -5.82
CA TYR A 117 -6.85 -4.41 -5.61
C TYR A 117 -7.74 -4.79 -4.41
N GLY A 118 -7.74 -6.07 -4.04
CA GLY A 118 -8.38 -6.61 -2.85
C GLY A 118 -7.63 -7.81 -2.27
N THR A 119 -8.28 -8.58 -1.41
CA THR A 119 -7.64 -9.67 -0.65
C THR A 119 -7.96 -11.09 -1.15
N GLU A 120 -8.59 -11.24 -2.32
CA GLU A 120 -8.86 -12.55 -2.94
C GLU A 120 -7.74 -13.03 -3.87
N LYS A 121 -7.76 -14.32 -4.24
CA LYS A 121 -6.79 -14.91 -5.18
C LYS A 121 -5.32 -14.63 -4.77
N LEU A 122 -5.04 -14.73 -3.47
CA LEU A 122 -3.70 -14.64 -2.91
C LEU A 122 -2.76 -15.68 -3.54
N TYR A 123 -1.52 -15.28 -3.84
CA TYR A 123 -0.51 -16.14 -4.46
C TYR A 123 0.43 -16.80 -3.44
N GLY A 124 1.39 -17.57 -3.93
CA GLY A 124 2.27 -18.44 -3.13
C GLY A 124 2.92 -17.80 -1.90
N TYR A 125 3.32 -16.52 -1.97
CA TYR A 125 3.87 -15.79 -0.82
C TYR A 125 2.93 -15.83 0.39
N HIS A 126 1.68 -15.39 0.21
CA HIS A 126 0.69 -15.34 1.28
C HIS A 126 0.43 -16.70 1.88
N LYS A 127 0.31 -17.73 1.03
CA LYS A 127 0.07 -19.10 1.47
C LYS A 127 1.23 -19.62 2.33
N ARG A 128 2.47 -19.40 1.88
CA ARG A 128 3.68 -19.83 2.60
C ARG A 128 3.82 -19.19 3.98
N HIS A 129 3.44 -17.92 4.08
CA HIS A 129 3.50 -17.15 5.32
C HIS A 129 2.19 -17.12 6.11
N HIS A 130 1.19 -17.95 5.74
CA HIS A 130 -0.12 -18.01 6.41
C HIS A 130 -0.83 -16.64 6.52
N ILE A 131 -0.61 -15.76 5.54
CA ILE A 131 -1.23 -14.44 5.48
C ILE A 131 -2.65 -14.60 4.94
N THR A 132 -3.64 -14.17 5.72
CA THR A 132 -5.07 -14.28 5.39
C THR A 132 -5.68 -12.88 5.26
N PRO A 133 -6.83 -12.72 4.57
CA PRO A 133 -7.56 -11.44 4.54
C PRO A 133 -7.85 -10.89 5.95
N HIS A 134 -8.17 -11.78 6.90
CA HIS A 134 -8.40 -11.41 8.28
C HIS A 134 -7.12 -10.89 8.96
N SER A 135 -5.99 -11.58 8.83
CA SER A 135 -4.73 -11.09 9.42
C SER A 135 -4.24 -9.80 8.76
N MET A 136 -4.43 -9.65 7.45
CA MET A 136 -4.16 -8.40 6.73
C MET A 136 -4.99 -7.25 7.28
N LYS A 137 -6.31 -7.42 7.40
CA LYS A 137 -7.23 -6.39 7.91
C LYS A 137 -6.85 -5.98 9.33
N ARG A 138 -6.62 -6.95 10.22
CA ARG A 138 -6.21 -6.72 11.61
C ARG A 138 -4.91 -5.95 11.69
N ARG A 139 -3.87 -6.37 10.97
CA ARG A 139 -2.57 -5.69 10.94
C ARG A 139 -2.71 -4.26 10.43
N TYR A 140 -3.40 -4.10 9.30
CA TYR A 140 -3.55 -2.80 8.66
C TYR A 140 -4.25 -1.80 9.57
N GLN A 141 -5.25 -2.22 10.35
CA GLN A 141 -5.95 -1.36 11.31
C GLN A 141 -5.01 -0.70 12.32
N HIS A 142 -3.94 -1.38 12.71
CA HIS A 142 -2.99 -0.90 13.72
C HIS A 142 -1.72 -0.26 13.13
N ALA A 143 -1.50 -0.39 11.82
CA ALA A 143 -0.32 0.15 11.17
C ALA A 143 -0.29 1.68 11.20
N THR A 144 0.90 2.27 11.40
CA THR A 144 1.09 3.73 11.31
C THR A 144 1.36 4.13 9.86
N ILE A 145 0.42 4.84 9.22
CA ILE A 145 0.47 5.12 7.78
C ILE A 145 0.23 6.59 7.46
N LEU A 146 1.14 7.20 6.70
CA LEU A 146 0.92 8.48 6.03
C LEU A 146 0.62 8.25 4.55
N TYR A 147 -0.59 8.59 4.12
CA TYR A 147 -0.94 8.72 2.71
C TYR A 147 -0.61 10.14 2.26
N LEU A 148 0.26 10.25 1.26
CA LEU A 148 0.74 11.54 0.76
C LEU A 148 0.44 11.65 -0.73
N VAL A 149 -0.27 12.68 -1.15
CA VAL A 149 -0.59 12.90 -2.56
C VAL A 149 -0.49 14.38 -2.88
N GLY A 150 -0.08 14.70 -4.11
CA GLY A 150 0.01 16.08 -4.55
C GLY A 150 -1.37 16.66 -4.87
N GLU A 151 -1.58 17.93 -4.55
CA GLU A 151 -2.77 18.68 -4.94
C GLU A 151 -3.00 18.69 -6.46
N ASN A 152 -1.92 18.77 -7.24
CA ASN A 152 -1.92 18.80 -8.71
C ASN A 152 -1.77 17.39 -9.33
N ASP A 153 -1.84 16.31 -8.53
CA ASP A 153 -1.94 14.92 -9.04
C ASP A 153 -3.42 14.57 -9.29
N ASP A 154 -4.07 15.44 -10.06
CA ASP A 154 -5.52 15.53 -10.23
C ASP A 154 -6.01 15.32 -11.66
N LYS A 155 -5.11 14.82 -12.51
CA LYS A 155 -5.40 14.44 -13.89
C LYS A 155 -5.02 12.98 -14.12
N ARG A 156 -5.62 12.39 -15.15
CA ARG A 156 -5.17 11.09 -15.65
C ARG A 156 -3.88 11.28 -16.43
N ASP A 157 -2.96 10.35 -16.26
CA ASP A 157 -1.74 10.24 -17.08
C ASP A 157 -1.53 8.78 -17.51
N ALA A 158 -0.58 8.58 -18.43
CA ALA A 158 -0.32 7.28 -19.04
C ALA A 158 0.16 6.19 -18.05
N SER A 159 0.68 6.57 -16.88
CA SER A 159 1.12 5.62 -15.86
C SER A 159 0.02 5.21 -14.88
N LEU A 160 -1.17 5.82 -14.98
CA LEU A 160 -2.29 5.49 -14.12
C LEU A 160 -2.98 4.20 -14.58
N SER A 161 -3.09 3.21 -13.68
CA SER A 161 -3.80 1.95 -13.98
C SER A 161 -5.24 2.20 -14.42
N THR A 162 -5.57 1.66 -15.59
CA THR A 162 -6.91 1.61 -16.19
C THR A 162 -7.65 0.30 -15.92
N HIS A 163 -7.02 -0.61 -15.16
CA HIS A 163 -7.67 -1.86 -14.74
C HIS A 163 -8.93 -1.52 -13.94
N ILE A 164 -9.98 -2.33 -14.11
CA ILE A 164 -11.30 -2.18 -13.48
C ILE A 164 -11.18 -1.96 -11.96
N GLY A 165 -10.34 -2.77 -11.30
CA GLY A 165 -10.03 -2.66 -9.86
C GLY A 165 -9.48 -1.31 -9.42
N ALA A 166 -8.71 -0.64 -10.29
CA ALA A 166 -8.18 0.70 -10.03
C ALA A 166 -9.19 1.80 -10.38
N MET A 167 -9.93 1.61 -11.48
CA MET A 167 -10.95 2.57 -11.91
C MET A 167 -12.11 2.70 -10.92
N ALA A 168 -12.43 1.63 -10.19
CA ALA A 168 -13.40 1.66 -9.11
C ALA A 168 -12.98 2.50 -7.89
N GLN A 169 -11.74 3.02 -7.87
CA GLN A 169 -11.20 3.79 -6.75
C GLN A 169 -11.20 5.30 -7.01
N GLY A 170 -11.51 5.76 -8.23
CA GLY A 170 -11.45 7.16 -8.63
C GLY A 170 -10.73 7.39 -9.97
N ASN A 171 -10.84 8.60 -10.49
CA ASN A 171 -10.37 9.00 -11.81
C ASN A 171 -8.88 9.33 -11.84
N HIS A 172 -8.32 9.89 -10.78
CA HIS A 172 -6.91 10.29 -10.66
C HIS A 172 -6.38 10.03 -9.25
N ARG A 173 -5.06 10.18 -9.00
CA ARG A 173 -4.45 9.73 -7.75
C ARG A 173 -4.91 10.51 -6.53
N LYS A 174 -5.08 11.83 -6.62
CA LYS A 174 -5.67 12.65 -5.55
C LYS A 174 -7.04 12.12 -5.13
N GLU A 175 -7.95 11.89 -6.08
CA GLU A 175 -9.28 11.35 -5.80
C GLU A 175 -9.20 9.94 -5.22
N ARG A 176 -8.34 9.07 -5.77
CA ARG A 176 -8.13 7.70 -5.26
C ARG A 176 -7.67 7.71 -3.80
N ALA A 177 -6.76 8.60 -3.43
CA ALA A 177 -6.28 8.74 -2.06
C ALA A 177 -7.40 9.18 -1.10
N MET A 178 -8.18 10.19 -1.49
CA MET A 178 -9.31 10.69 -0.69
C MET A 178 -10.39 9.63 -0.50
N ILE A 179 -10.78 8.93 -1.57
CA ILE A 179 -11.78 7.86 -1.52
C ILE A 179 -11.28 6.70 -0.66
N TYR A 180 -10.02 6.30 -0.82
CA TYR A 180 -9.44 5.24 -0.01
C TYR A 180 -9.38 5.60 1.49
N TYR A 181 -9.02 6.84 1.83
CA TYR A 181 -9.01 7.26 3.22
C TYR A 181 -10.42 7.33 3.83
N ASN A 182 -11.43 7.71 3.06
CA ASN A 182 -12.83 7.61 3.48
C ASN A 182 -13.27 6.14 3.66
N TYR A 183 -12.81 5.24 2.78
CA TYR A 183 -13.07 3.81 2.89
C TYR A 183 -12.52 3.22 4.20
N LEU A 184 -11.31 3.61 4.59
CA LEU A 184 -10.70 3.14 5.84
C LEU A 184 -11.51 3.58 7.08
N GLN A 185 -12.00 4.83 7.08
CA GLN A 185 -12.87 5.33 8.14
C GLN A 185 -14.24 4.62 8.16
N HIS A 186 -14.81 4.32 6.99
CA HIS A 186 -16.02 3.49 6.88
C HIS A 186 -15.80 2.08 7.45
N LEU A 187 -14.66 1.46 7.13
CA LEU A 187 -14.35 0.08 7.50
C LEU A 187 -13.95 -0.10 8.98
N PHE A 188 -13.21 0.86 9.54
CA PHE A 188 -12.58 0.75 10.86
C PHE A 188 -13.10 1.78 11.88
N GLY A 189 -13.99 2.68 11.48
CA GLY A 189 -14.42 3.82 12.30
C GLY A 189 -13.42 4.98 12.28
N SER A 190 -13.78 6.08 12.94
CA SER A 190 -12.95 7.29 13.03
C SER A 190 -11.62 7.06 13.77
N ASP A 191 -11.54 6.04 14.61
CA ASP A 191 -10.34 5.68 15.38
C ASP A 191 -9.11 5.39 14.51
N ILE A 192 -9.31 4.97 13.25
CA ILE A 192 -8.23 4.74 12.28
C ILE A 192 -7.39 6.01 12.04
N THR A 193 -7.97 7.19 12.27
CA THR A 193 -7.32 8.49 12.05
C THR A 193 -6.23 8.79 13.09
N ARG A 194 -6.19 8.05 14.21
CA ARG A 194 -5.14 8.19 15.24
C ARG A 194 -3.78 7.75 14.72
N ASN A 195 -3.73 6.66 13.97
CA ASN A 195 -2.51 6.06 13.43
C ASN A 195 -2.38 6.21 11.90
N GLN A 196 -3.45 6.59 11.19
CA GLN A 196 -3.40 6.79 9.74
C GLN A 196 -3.87 8.16 9.31
N LYS A 197 -3.07 8.84 8.50
CA LYS A 197 -3.32 10.22 8.07
C LYS A 197 -3.25 10.34 6.55
N LEU A 198 -4.15 11.13 5.98
CA LEU A 198 -4.06 11.58 4.59
C LEU A 198 -3.65 13.05 4.57
N VAL A 199 -2.63 13.37 3.77
CA VAL A 199 -2.19 14.74 3.51
C VAL A 199 -2.16 14.99 2.01
N ILE A 200 -2.77 16.11 1.60
CA ILE A 200 -2.69 16.65 0.25
C ILE A 200 -1.64 17.76 0.27
N VAL A 201 -0.55 17.57 -0.47
CA VAL A 201 0.57 18.53 -0.48
C VAL A 201 0.29 19.62 -1.53
N PRO A 202 0.21 20.90 -1.11
CA PRO A 202 -0.17 21.98 -2.01
C PRO A 202 0.86 22.17 -3.13
N ASN A 203 0.38 22.55 -4.32
CA ASN A 203 1.21 22.84 -5.50
C ASN A 203 2.14 21.70 -5.99
N VAL A 204 1.95 20.46 -5.53
CA VAL A 204 2.76 19.30 -5.96
C VAL A 204 1.93 18.40 -6.88
N GLY A 205 2.52 17.94 -7.99
CA GLY A 205 1.93 16.97 -8.92
C GLY A 205 2.36 15.53 -8.63
N HIS A 206 2.50 14.71 -9.68
CA HIS A 206 3.00 13.33 -9.56
C HIS A 206 4.54 13.28 -9.36
N TRP A 207 5.04 13.92 -8.29
CA TRP A 207 6.46 14.15 -8.05
C TRP A 207 6.91 13.67 -6.66
N GLY A 208 7.45 12.44 -6.61
CA GLY A 208 7.84 11.78 -5.36
C GLY A 208 8.83 12.55 -4.49
N LYS A 209 9.82 13.24 -5.09
CA LYS A 209 10.78 14.06 -4.33
C LYS A 209 10.10 15.25 -3.66
N GLY A 210 9.10 15.86 -4.32
CA GLY A 210 8.31 16.95 -3.75
C GLY A 210 7.44 16.49 -2.58
N LEU A 211 6.81 15.33 -2.71
CA LEU A 211 6.02 14.73 -1.62
C LEU A 211 6.93 14.39 -0.43
N MET A 212 8.03 13.66 -0.66
CA MET A 212 8.95 13.25 0.40
C MET A 212 9.57 14.45 1.14
N ARG A 213 9.91 15.53 0.41
CA ARG A 213 10.50 16.75 0.98
C ARG A 213 9.47 17.77 1.49
N SER A 214 8.18 17.48 1.39
CA SER A 214 7.15 18.29 2.04
C SER A 214 7.38 18.35 3.54
N ARG A 215 6.76 19.32 4.21
CA ARG A 215 6.80 19.45 5.66
C ARG A 215 6.34 18.15 6.32
N GLU A 216 5.21 17.62 5.86
CA GLU A 216 4.57 16.43 6.42
C GLU A 216 5.38 15.16 6.12
N GLY A 217 5.97 15.06 4.93
CA GLY A 217 6.86 13.95 4.56
C GLY A 217 8.11 13.91 5.44
N THR A 218 8.79 15.06 5.58
CA THR A 218 9.99 15.17 6.42
C THR A 218 9.67 14.93 7.89
N GLN A 219 8.54 15.49 8.37
CA GLN A 219 8.08 15.29 9.74
C GLN A 219 7.87 13.80 10.05
N PHE A 220 7.21 13.06 9.15
CA PHE A 220 6.92 11.65 9.32
C PHE A 220 8.16 10.75 9.29
N ILE A 221 9.22 11.16 8.58
CA ILE A 221 10.47 10.39 8.47
C ILE A 221 11.38 10.59 9.68
N LEU A 222 11.54 11.84 10.12
CA LEU A 222 12.59 12.22 11.05
C LEU A 222 12.13 12.35 12.50
N PHE A 223 10.81 12.43 12.75
CA PHE A 223 10.26 12.72 14.06
C PHE A 223 9.16 11.71 14.43
N ASP A 224 8.97 11.54 15.74
CA ASP A 224 7.93 10.69 16.31
C ASP A 224 6.66 11.45 16.69
#